data_AF-A0A2J6MQ44-F1
#
_entry.id   AF-A0A2J6MQ44-F1
#
_cell.length_a   1.000
_cell.length_b   1.000
_cell.length_c   1.000
_cell.angle_alpha   90.00
_cell.angle_beta   90.00
_cell.angle_gamma   90.00
#
_symmetry.space_group_name_H-M   'P 1'
#
loop_
_entity.id
_entity.type
_entity.pdbx_description
1 polymer ?
#
loop_
_entity_poly.entity_id
_entity_poly.type
_entity_poly.pdbx_seq_one_letter_code
_entity_poly.pdbx_strand_id
1 'polypeptide(L)'
;MRNDIEPRHEMPWRIEDIDLTRIDRQRAVANEDLLLLLCAASFIESGSDLYTSNLSKFFHDDPEVSAWLNSAWEPEELQHGRALKTYIGYVWPEFDWDTAFRNFFEEYSKTCSVEGFEKSRALEMVARCVVETGTATLYRAIGECSDEPVLKEITDNIRIDEVRHYKYFFRYFKKYNKVEGHGRLAVLGALMRRVLEIRNEDSEIALRHVFAIRYPDRVNDSAYNRERAARVNALVRRNLSADMCVKMLLKPLDLPAKIQPGVHYPLAKLTQHVFFR
;
A
#
# COMPACT_ATOMS: atom_id res chain seq x y z
N MET A 1 30.88 22.52 -22.44
CA MET A 1 30.23 21.54 -21.54
C MET A 1 28.84 22.05 -21.23
N ARG A 2 27.80 21.46 -21.84
CA ARG A 2 26.43 21.61 -21.34
C ARG A 2 26.31 20.62 -20.18
N ASN A 3 26.15 21.14 -18.96
CA ASN A 3 25.70 20.33 -17.84
C ASN A 3 24.21 20.08 -18.08
N ASP A 4 23.91 19.01 -18.80
CA ASP A 4 22.56 18.45 -18.83
C ASP A 4 22.35 17.79 -17.46
N ILE A 5 21.94 18.61 -16.48
CA ILE A 5 21.38 18.11 -15.24
C ILE A 5 20.09 17.43 -15.65
N GLU A 6 20.08 16.09 -15.68
CA GLU A 6 18.84 15.33 -15.78
C GLU A 6 17.82 15.94 -14.82
N PRO A 7 16.59 16.25 -15.27
CA PRO A 7 15.59 16.83 -14.38
C PRO A 7 15.40 15.87 -13.21
N ARG A 8 15.84 16.28 -12.02
CA ARG A 8 15.52 15.56 -10.78
C ARG A 8 14.01 15.49 -10.73
N HIS A 9 13.50 14.29 -10.50
CA HIS A 9 12.08 14.10 -10.24
C HIS A 9 11.64 15.05 -9.12
N GLU A 10 10.64 15.88 -9.43
CA GLU A 10 10.04 16.81 -8.48
C GLU A 10 8.90 16.10 -7.78
N MET A 11 8.99 16.01 -6.45
CA MET A 11 7.98 15.37 -5.63
C MET A 11 6.63 16.10 -5.80
N PRO A 12 5.52 15.39 -6.07
CA PRO A 12 4.22 16.02 -6.32
C PRO A 12 3.66 16.79 -5.12
N TRP A 13 4.08 16.41 -3.91
CA TRP A 13 3.77 17.06 -2.64
C TRP A 13 4.90 16.75 -1.65
N ARG A 14 4.92 17.39 -0.49
CA ARG A 14 5.82 17.04 0.61
C ARG A 14 5.09 17.17 1.94
N ILE A 15 5.42 16.30 2.91
CA ILE A 15 4.87 16.42 4.26
C ILE A 15 5.24 17.77 4.90
N GLU A 16 6.41 18.32 4.55
CA GLU A 16 6.86 19.62 5.05
C GLU A 16 5.98 20.80 4.59
N ASP A 17 5.23 20.62 3.50
CA ASP A 17 4.33 21.64 2.95
C ASP A 17 2.90 21.56 3.55
N ILE A 18 2.61 20.53 4.36
CA ILE A 18 1.32 20.34 5.01
C ILE A 18 1.34 21.00 6.39
N ASP A 19 0.42 21.95 6.61
CA ASP A 19 0.29 22.65 7.89
C ASP A 19 -0.36 21.77 8.97
N LEU A 20 0.48 21.11 9.77
CA LEU A 20 0.05 20.27 10.89
C LEU A 20 -0.61 21.05 12.04
N THR A 21 -0.49 22.39 12.09
CA THR A 21 -1.14 23.19 13.16
C THR A 21 -2.67 23.20 13.04
N ARG A 22 -3.20 22.78 11.89
CA ARG A 22 -4.64 22.56 11.64
C ARG A 22 -5.21 21.35 12.38
N ILE A 23 -4.36 20.49 12.95
CA ILE A 23 -4.79 19.26 13.62
C ILE A 23 -5.39 19.57 15.00
N ASP A 24 -6.65 19.17 15.20
CA ASP A 24 -7.22 19.03 16.55
C ASP A 24 -6.71 17.73 17.19
N ARG A 25 -5.63 17.85 17.97
CA ARG A 25 -4.99 16.69 18.61
C ARG A 25 -5.95 15.91 19.51
N GLN A 26 -6.85 16.58 20.23
CA GLN A 26 -7.78 15.89 21.14
C GLN A 26 -8.77 15.01 20.37
N ARG A 27 -9.27 15.51 19.24
CA ARG A 27 -10.15 14.71 18.36
C ARG A 27 -9.39 13.58 17.67
N ALA A 28 -8.18 13.85 17.19
CA ALA A 28 -7.37 12.85 16.50
C ALA A 28 -7.07 11.63 17.39
N VAL A 29 -6.71 11.84 18.67
CA VAL A 29 -6.40 10.75 19.61
C VAL A 29 -7.62 10.02 20.16
N ALA A 30 -8.83 10.57 20.00
CA ALA A 30 -10.06 9.94 20.47
C ALA A 30 -10.37 8.63 19.71
N ASN A 31 -9.88 8.48 18.48
CA ASN A 31 -10.02 7.26 17.69
C ASN A 31 -8.73 6.43 17.70
N GLU A 32 -8.47 5.76 18.83
CA GLU A 32 -7.26 4.94 19.00
C GLU A 32 -7.13 3.83 17.95
N ASP A 33 -8.23 3.21 17.51
CA ASP A 33 -8.17 2.17 16.47
C ASP A 33 -7.65 2.69 15.14
N LEU A 34 -8.05 3.92 14.77
CA LEU A 34 -7.53 4.58 13.58
C LEU A 34 -6.04 4.89 13.74
N LEU A 35 -5.59 5.33 14.92
CA LEU A 35 -4.17 5.52 15.17
C LEU A 35 -3.38 4.21 15.10
N LEU A 36 -3.90 3.11 15.65
CA LEU A 36 -3.28 1.78 15.54
C LEU A 36 -3.15 1.33 14.09
N LEU A 37 -4.18 1.57 13.27
CA LEU A 37 -4.13 1.33 11.83
C LEU A 37 -3.06 2.18 11.14
N LEU A 38 -3.01 3.48 11.44
CA LEU A 38 -2.03 4.39 10.85
C LEU A 38 -0.61 4.00 11.23
N CYS A 39 -0.37 3.56 12.48
CA CYS A 39 0.92 3.02 12.88
C CYS A 39 1.29 1.80 12.04
N ALA A 40 0.38 0.83 11.90
CA ALA A 40 0.62 -0.35 11.08
C ALA A 40 0.89 0.00 9.62
N ALA A 41 0.09 0.89 9.01
CA ALA A 41 0.30 1.38 7.66
C ALA A 41 1.67 2.07 7.53
N SER A 42 2.02 2.95 8.47
CA SER A 42 3.31 3.67 8.46
C SER A 42 4.51 2.75 8.49
N PHE A 43 4.39 1.56 9.11
CA PHE A 43 5.47 0.57 9.11
C PHE A 43 5.64 -0.09 7.75
N ILE A 44 4.53 -0.43 7.09
CA ILE A 44 4.54 -0.99 5.74
C ILE A 44 5.14 0.01 4.75
N GLU A 45 4.65 1.25 4.77
CA GLU A 45 5.14 2.30 3.87
C GLU A 45 6.62 2.62 4.12
N SER A 46 7.06 2.61 5.39
CA SER A 46 8.46 2.89 5.73
C SER A 46 9.41 1.73 5.39
N GLY A 47 8.90 0.53 5.17
CA GLY A 47 9.66 -0.65 4.74
C GLY A 47 9.70 -0.86 3.22
N SER A 48 9.18 0.10 2.44
CA SER A 48 9.10 0.03 0.97
C SER A 48 10.47 0.04 0.27
N ASP A 49 11.53 0.51 0.94
CA ASP A 49 12.92 0.52 0.42
C ASP A 49 13.44 -0.88 0.06
N LEU A 50 13.17 -1.87 0.91
CA LEU A 50 13.57 -3.25 0.70
C LEU A 50 12.87 -3.85 -0.53
N TYR A 51 11.58 -3.56 -0.69
CA TYR A 51 10.83 -3.97 -1.87
C TYR A 51 11.31 -3.27 -3.13
N THR A 52 11.58 -1.97 -3.06
CA THR A 52 12.09 -1.20 -4.20
C THR A 52 13.44 -1.72 -4.66
N SER A 53 14.35 -1.96 -3.73
CA SER A 53 15.65 -2.56 -4.03
C SER A 53 15.52 -3.92 -4.74
N ASN A 54 14.57 -4.75 -4.31
CA ASN A 54 14.30 -6.04 -4.94
C ASN A 54 13.66 -5.89 -6.34
N LEU A 55 12.75 -4.94 -6.51
CA LEU A 55 12.09 -4.64 -7.78
C LEU A 55 13.09 -4.08 -8.81
N SER A 56 13.93 -3.13 -8.41
CA SER A 56 14.99 -2.57 -9.25
C SER A 56 15.99 -3.66 -9.69
N LYS A 57 16.35 -4.61 -8.82
CA LYS A 57 17.17 -5.77 -9.21
C LYS A 57 16.45 -6.66 -10.24
N PHE A 58 15.16 -6.91 -10.06
CA PHE A 58 14.39 -7.75 -10.98
C PHE A 58 14.26 -7.12 -12.39
N PHE A 59 14.17 -5.80 -12.46
CA PHE A 59 14.05 -5.03 -13.70
C PHE A 59 15.35 -4.40 -14.21
N HIS A 60 16.52 -4.81 -13.68
CA HIS A 60 17.80 -4.16 -13.96
C HIS A 60 18.17 -4.07 -15.47
N ASP A 61 17.73 -5.03 -16.30
CA ASP A 61 17.97 -4.98 -17.76
C ASP A 61 17.04 -4.03 -18.53
N ASP A 62 16.12 -3.34 -17.85
CA ASP A 62 15.28 -2.29 -18.45
C ASP A 62 15.62 -0.94 -17.81
N PRO A 63 16.50 -0.14 -18.45
CA PRO A 63 16.93 1.16 -17.93
C PRO A 63 15.77 2.14 -17.72
N GLU A 64 14.72 2.08 -18.55
CA GLU A 64 13.57 2.98 -18.43
C GLU A 64 12.78 2.70 -17.14
N VAL A 65 12.49 1.43 -16.87
CA VAL A 65 11.76 1.02 -15.66
C VAL A 65 12.61 1.24 -14.43
N SER A 66 13.88 0.84 -14.47
CA SER A 66 14.82 1.05 -13.37
C SER A 66 15.00 2.52 -13.03
N ALA A 67 15.10 3.40 -14.04
CA ALA A 67 15.19 4.84 -13.80
C ALA A 67 13.92 5.36 -13.10
N TRP A 68 12.73 4.99 -13.58
CA TRP A 68 11.48 5.42 -12.94
C TRP A 68 11.33 4.90 -11.51
N LEU A 69 11.65 3.61 -11.27
CA LEU A 69 11.60 3.00 -9.95
C LEU A 69 12.47 3.75 -8.94
N ASN A 70 13.73 4.03 -9.28
CA ASN A 70 14.68 4.62 -8.34
C ASN A 70 14.55 6.15 -8.22
N SER A 71 14.11 6.85 -9.28
CA SER A 71 14.08 8.32 -9.28
C SER A 71 12.73 8.93 -8.91
N ALA A 72 11.63 8.20 -9.12
CA ALA A 72 10.28 8.72 -8.90
C ALA A 72 9.48 7.86 -7.93
N TRP A 73 9.37 6.55 -8.18
CA TRP A 73 8.53 5.68 -7.36
C TRP A 73 9.07 5.53 -5.93
N GLU A 74 10.34 5.15 -5.75
CA GLU A 74 10.93 4.97 -4.40
C GLU A 74 10.86 6.24 -3.53
N PRO A 75 11.22 7.44 -4.02
CA PRO A 75 11.09 8.65 -3.20
C PRO A 75 9.65 8.98 -2.81
N GLU A 76 8.68 8.74 -3.71
CA GLU A 76 7.24 8.89 -3.47
C GLU A 76 6.77 7.93 -2.36
N GLU A 77 7.07 6.63 -2.45
CA GLU A 77 6.74 5.60 -1.44
C GLU A 77 7.34 5.93 -0.06
N LEU A 78 8.64 6.30 -0.02
CA LEU A 78 9.29 6.70 1.23
C LEU A 78 8.66 7.95 1.85
N GLN A 79 8.06 8.82 1.04
CA GLN A 79 7.34 9.97 1.56
C GLN A 79 6.06 9.58 2.26
N HIS A 80 5.35 8.56 1.79
CA HIS A 80 4.12 8.08 2.44
C HIS A 80 4.40 7.64 3.86
N GLY A 81 5.46 6.84 4.05
CA GLY A 81 5.93 6.43 5.39
C GLY A 81 6.32 7.62 6.27
N ARG A 82 7.10 8.58 5.73
CA ARG A 82 7.45 9.81 6.46
C ARG A 82 6.22 10.62 6.85
N ALA A 83 5.25 10.77 5.96
CA ALA A 83 4.04 11.55 6.20
C ALA A 83 3.21 10.96 7.35
N LEU A 84 3.01 9.65 7.33
CA LEU A 84 2.29 8.95 8.40
C LEU A 84 3.05 9.00 9.72
N LYS A 85 4.36 8.75 9.72
CA LYS A 85 5.20 8.86 10.92
C LYS A 85 5.13 10.27 11.52
N THR A 86 5.25 11.30 10.69
CA THR A 86 5.16 12.70 11.13
C THR A 86 3.78 13.01 11.72
N TYR A 87 2.70 12.57 11.07
CA TYR A 87 1.35 12.75 11.59
C TYR A 87 1.17 12.07 12.95
N ILE A 88 1.60 10.80 13.07
CA ILE A 88 1.53 10.02 14.33
C ILE A 88 2.34 10.71 15.43
N GLY A 89 3.58 11.14 15.14
CA GLY A 89 4.41 11.86 16.11
C GLY A 89 3.80 13.19 16.57
N TYR A 90 3.03 13.84 15.70
CA TYR A 90 2.31 15.07 16.06
C TYR A 90 1.11 14.80 16.98
N VAL A 91 0.26 13.82 16.64
CA VAL A 91 -0.97 13.55 17.39
C VAL A 91 -0.74 12.70 18.63
N TRP A 92 0.19 11.76 18.59
CA TRP A 92 0.43 10.74 19.59
C TRP A 92 1.92 10.58 19.95
N PRO A 93 2.55 11.61 20.54
CA PRO A 93 3.98 11.62 20.82
C PRO A 93 4.42 10.58 21.87
N GLU A 94 3.48 10.04 22.66
CA GLU A 94 3.76 9.01 23.67
C GLU A 94 3.96 7.61 23.06
N PHE A 95 3.59 7.39 21.80
CA PHE A 95 3.82 6.12 21.12
C PHE A 95 5.27 6.02 20.63
N ASP A 96 6.03 5.06 21.14
CA ASP A 96 7.41 4.79 20.70
C ASP A 96 7.43 4.12 19.32
N TRP A 97 7.24 4.95 18.30
CA TRP A 97 7.18 4.53 16.90
C TRP A 97 8.49 3.88 16.44
N ASP A 98 9.64 4.44 16.82
CA ASP A 98 10.95 3.99 16.33
C ASP A 98 11.28 2.58 16.84
N THR A 99 10.99 2.28 18.09
CA THR A 99 11.15 0.92 18.61
C THR A 99 10.16 -0.05 17.96
N ALA A 100 8.89 0.35 17.83
CA ALA A 100 7.87 -0.48 17.20
C ALA A 100 8.23 -0.84 15.75
N PHE A 101 8.64 0.16 14.95
CA PHE A 101 9.05 -0.02 13.57
C PHE A 101 10.28 -0.91 13.44
N ARG A 102 11.30 -0.70 14.28
CA ARG A 102 12.52 -1.53 14.27
C ARG A 102 12.22 -3.00 14.55
N ASN A 103 11.38 -3.29 15.54
CA ASN A 103 10.97 -4.66 15.87
C ASN A 103 10.15 -5.28 14.72
N PHE A 104 9.25 -4.50 14.14
CA PHE A 104 8.51 -4.89 12.94
C PHE A 104 9.45 -5.24 11.79
N PHE A 105 10.39 -4.35 11.46
CA PHE A 105 11.26 -4.48 10.30
C PHE A 105 12.24 -5.66 10.43
N GLU A 106 12.70 -5.97 11.65
CA GLU A 106 13.53 -7.15 11.92
C GLU A 106 12.81 -8.48 11.57
N GLU A 107 11.50 -8.53 11.73
CA GLU A 107 10.69 -9.68 11.34
C GLU A 107 10.29 -9.61 9.87
N TYR A 108 9.74 -8.46 9.45
CA TYR A 108 9.17 -8.25 8.13
C TYR A 108 10.19 -8.41 7.01
N SER A 109 11.41 -7.90 7.19
CA SER A 109 12.48 -8.00 6.19
C SER A 109 12.81 -9.44 5.80
N LYS A 110 12.56 -10.42 6.69
CA LYS A 110 12.78 -11.85 6.42
C LYS A 110 11.72 -12.45 5.50
N THR A 111 10.55 -11.81 5.39
CA THR A 111 9.45 -12.23 4.51
C THR A 111 9.59 -11.67 3.09
N CYS A 112 10.41 -10.63 2.92
CA CYS A 112 10.60 -9.90 1.68
C CYS A 112 11.63 -10.57 0.75
N SER A 113 11.34 -11.77 0.24
CA SER A 113 12.23 -12.47 -0.71
C SER A 113 11.86 -12.19 -2.17
N VAL A 114 12.88 -12.07 -3.04
CA VAL A 114 12.73 -11.93 -4.50
C VAL A 114 12.08 -13.18 -5.12
N GLU A 115 12.19 -14.33 -4.44
CA GLU A 115 11.59 -15.60 -4.83
C GLU A 115 10.06 -15.56 -4.84
N GLY A 116 9.45 -14.61 -4.12
CA GLY A 116 8.02 -14.36 -4.15
C GLY A 116 7.53 -13.57 -5.37
N PHE A 117 8.41 -13.15 -6.28
CA PHE A 117 8.00 -12.42 -7.47
C PHE A 117 7.45 -13.36 -8.55
N GLU A 118 6.63 -12.80 -9.43
CA GLU A 118 6.15 -13.51 -10.60
C GLU A 118 7.30 -13.87 -11.56
N LYS A 119 7.12 -14.96 -12.31
CA LYS A 119 8.19 -15.53 -13.17
C LYS A 119 8.58 -14.67 -14.36
N SER A 120 7.80 -13.65 -14.68
CA SER A 120 7.96 -12.83 -15.90
C SER A 120 7.75 -11.36 -15.56
N ARG A 121 8.34 -10.48 -16.37
CA ARG A 121 8.26 -9.04 -16.15
C ARG A 121 6.84 -8.52 -16.33
N ALA A 122 6.10 -9.03 -17.32
CA ALA A 122 4.71 -8.61 -17.50
C ALA A 122 3.84 -9.02 -16.30
N LEU A 123 3.96 -10.27 -15.82
CA LEU A 123 3.13 -10.73 -14.70
C LEU A 123 3.52 -10.06 -13.37
N GLU A 124 4.79 -9.72 -13.14
CA GLU A 124 5.16 -8.95 -11.94
C GLU A 124 4.58 -7.53 -11.98
N MET A 125 4.55 -6.89 -13.16
CA MET A 125 3.86 -5.60 -13.33
C MET A 125 2.35 -5.69 -13.03
N VAL A 126 1.72 -6.84 -13.32
CA VAL A 126 0.33 -7.12 -12.93
C VAL A 126 0.20 -7.27 -11.42
N ALA A 127 1.13 -7.97 -10.77
CA ALA A 127 1.16 -8.11 -9.32
C ALA A 127 1.30 -6.73 -8.63
N ARG A 128 2.18 -5.85 -9.12
CA ARG A 128 2.29 -4.47 -8.63
C ARG A 128 0.98 -3.69 -8.79
N CYS A 129 0.28 -3.82 -9.92
CA CYS A 129 -1.05 -3.21 -10.08
C CYS A 129 -2.06 -3.62 -8.99
N VAL A 130 -1.96 -4.85 -8.45
CA VAL A 130 -2.80 -5.30 -7.32
C VAL A 130 -2.44 -4.54 -6.05
N VAL A 131 -1.15 -4.40 -5.76
CA VAL A 131 -0.64 -3.69 -4.57
C VAL A 131 -1.11 -2.25 -4.59
N GLU A 132 -0.84 -1.51 -5.66
CA GLU A 132 -1.27 -0.11 -5.80
C GLU A 132 -2.80 0.06 -5.67
N THR A 133 -3.56 -0.91 -6.21
CA THR A 133 -5.03 -0.88 -6.08
C THR A 133 -5.46 -1.08 -4.62
N GLY A 134 -4.81 -1.99 -3.90
CA GLY A 134 -5.05 -2.24 -2.48
C GLY A 134 -4.75 -0.99 -1.65
N THR A 135 -3.56 -0.42 -1.81
CA THR A 135 -3.09 0.78 -1.10
C THR A 135 -3.97 2.00 -1.40
N ALA A 136 -4.31 2.26 -2.66
CA ALA A 136 -5.24 3.33 -3.04
C ALA A 136 -6.63 3.17 -2.39
N THR A 137 -7.13 1.93 -2.31
CA THR A 137 -8.44 1.65 -1.71
C THR A 137 -8.39 1.80 -0.20
N LEU A 138 -7.29 1.39 0.44
CA LEU A 138 -7.04 1.56 1.87
C LEU A 138 -7.05 3.04 2.26
N TYR A 139 -6.22 3.87 1.62
CA TYR A 139 -6.12 5.29 1.98
C TYR A 139 -7.40 6.06 1.68
N ARG A 140 -8.12 5.71 0.62
CA ARG A 140 -9.48 6.21 0.42
C ARG A 140 -10.36 5.91 1.64
N ALA A 141 -10.40 4.66 2.07
CA ALA A 141 -11.25 4.26 3.19
C ALA A 141 -10.83 4.92 4.51
N ILE A 142 -9.53 5.09 4.76
CA ILE A 142 -9.00 5.84 5.92
C ILE A 142 -9.49 7.30 5.88
N GLY A 143 -9.39 7.97 4.74
CA GLY A 143 -9.89 9.34 4.56
C GLY A 143 -11.39 9.47 4.79
N GLU A 144 -12.18 8.48 4.39
CA GLU A 144 -13.63 8.43 4.66
C GLU A 144 -13.95 8.11 6.13
N CYS A 145 -13.08 7.41 6.85
CA CYS A 145 -13.22 7.14 8.29
C CYS A 145 -12.90 8.37 9.17
N SER A 146 -12.19 9.36 8.61
CA SER A 146 -11.66 10.49 9.36
C SER A 146 -12.45 11.77 9.08
N ASP A 147 -12.74 12.52 10.14
CA ASP A 147 -13.21 13.90 10.07
C ASP A 147 -12.08 14.91 10.29
N GLU A 148 -10.84 14.44 10.54
CA GLU A 148 -9.68 15.30 10.74
C GLU A 148 -9.11 15.74 9.38
N PRO A 149 -9.08 17.06 9.10
CA PRO A 149 -8.77 17.58 7.76
C PRO A 149 -7.35 17.28 7.28
N VAL A 150 -6.34 17.26 8.16
CA VAL A 150 -4.95 17.03 7.75
C VAL A 150 -4.71 15.56 7.39
N LEU A 151 -5.29 14.63 8.13
CA LEU A 151 -5.25 13.21 7.81
C LEU A 151 -5.96 12.93 6.49
N LYS A 152 -7.09 13.59 6.22
CA LYS A 152 -7.76 13.49 4.91
C LYS A 152 -6.84 13.97 3.79
N GLU A 153 -6.17 15.10 3.97
CA GLU A 153 -5.21 15.64 3.00
C GLU A 153 -4.03 14.66 2.75
N ILE A 154 -3.42 14.12 3.81
CA ILE A 154 -2.33 13.13 3.69
C ILE A 154 -2.82 11.88 2.96
N THR A 155 -3.95 11.32 3.36
CA THR A 155 -4.49 10.07 2.77
C THR A 155 -4.93 10.27 1.32
N ASP A 156 -5.43 11.46 0.96
CA ASP A 156 -5.75 11.79 -0.44
C ASP A 156 -4.50 11.94 -1.30
N ASN A 157 -3.45 12.57 -0.78
CA ASN A 157 -2.19 12.69 -1.49
C ASN A 157 -1.58 11.31 -1.77
N ILE A 158 -1.49 10.44 -0.76
CA ILE A 158 -1.01 9.06 -0.92
C ILE A 158 -1.87 8.31 -1.94
N ARG A 159 -3.20 8.34 -1.79
CA ARG A 159 -4.13 7.70 -2.75
C ARG A 159 -3.94 8.18 -4.19
N ILE A 160 -3.67 9.46 -4.41
CA ILE A 160 -3.44 10.02 -5.75
C ILE A 160 -2.14 9.47 -6.34
N ASP A 161 -1.09 9.33 -5.53
CA ASP A 161 0.17 8.72 -5.94
C ASP A 161 -0.03 7.25 -6.32
N GLU A 162 -0.74 6.45 -5.53
CA GLU A 162 -0.96 5.04 -5.88
C GLU A 162 -1.75 4.86 -7.18
N VAL A 163 -2.71 5.76 -7.45
CA VAL A 163 -3.42 5.74 -8.73
C VAL A 163 -2.48 6.13 -9.89
N ARG A 164 -1.47 6.98 -9.65
CA ARG A 164 -0.42 7.29 -10.63
C ARG A 164 0.52 6.09 -10.80
N HIS A 165 1.05 5.52 -9.72
CA HIS A 165 1.90 4.33 -9.71
C HIS A 165 1.26 3.18 -10.48
N TYR A 166 -0.02 2.89 -10.19
CA TYR A 166 -0.82 1.91 -10.92
C TYR A 166 -0.78 2.13 -12.44
N LYS A 167 -0.89 3.38 -12.91
CA LYS A 167 -0.89 3.67 -14.36
C LYS A 167 0.48 3.39 -14.97
N TYR A 168 1.57 3.67 -14.25
CA TYR A 168 2.94 3.35 -14.69
C TYR A 168 3.14 1.83 -14.76
N PHE A 169 2.82 1.09 -13.70
CA PHE A 169 2.90 -0.38 -13.70
C PHE A 169 2.04 -0.99 -14.82
N PHE A 170 0.81 -0.51 -15.01
CA PHE A 170 -0.05 -0.98 -16.09
C PHE A 170 0.51 -0.68 -17.49
N ARG A 171 1.17 0.47 -17.67
CA ARG A 171 1.87 0.82 -18.92
C ARG A 171 3.03 -0.13 -19.19
N TYR A 172 3.84 -0.43 -18.17
CA TYR A 172 4.96 -1.36 -18.30
C TYR A 172 4.51 -2.81 -18.48
N PHE A 173 3.42 -3.23 -17.83
CA PHE A 173 2.74 -4.49 -18.14
C PHE A 173 2.43 -4.58 -19.64
N LYS A 174 1.80 -3.56 -20.23
CA LYS A 174 1.52 -3.55 -21.68
C LYS A 174 2.79 -3.59 -22.53
N LYS A 175 3.87 -2.92 -22.10
CA LYS A 175 5.17 -2.94 -22.80
C LYS A 175 5.74 -4.37 -22.83
N TYR A 176 5.85 -5.03 -21.68
CA TYR A 176 6.40 -6.38 -21.59
C TYR A 176 5.48 -7.42 -22.23
N ASN A 177 4.16 -7.31 -22.04
CA ASN A 177 3.24 -8.31 -22.55
C ASN A 177 3.14 -8.33 -24.09
N LYS A 178 3.53 -7.24 -24.78
CA LYS A 178 3.68 -7.24 -26.24
C LYS A 178 4.77 -8.20 -26.73
N VAL A 179 5.77 -8.48 -25.88
CA VAL A 179 6.89 -9.38 -26.18
C VAL A 179 6.62 -10.77 -25.60
N GLU A 180 6.18 -10.84 -24.33
CA GLU A 180 5.98 -12.10 -23.61
C GLU A 180 4.68 -12.84 -23.98
N GLY A 181 3.67 -12.12 -24.51
CA GLY A 181 2.48 -12.73 -25.11
C GLY A 181 1.53 -13.44 -24.14
N HIS A 182 1.50 -13.05 -22.85
CA HIS A 182 0.59 -13.66 -21.87
C HIS A 182 -0.88 -13.35 -22.18
N GLY A 183 -1.68 -14.41 -22.24
CA GLY A 183 -3.13 -14.34 -22.36
C GLY A 183 -3.83 -14.02 -21.04
N ARG A 184 -5.14 -13.73 -21.12
CA ARG A 184 -5.97 -13.33 -19.98
C ARG A 184 -5.97 -14.30 -18.81
N LEU A 185 -5.83 -15.61 -19.05
CA LEU A 185 -5.78 -16.61 -17.98
C LEU A 185 -4.48 -16.51 -17.15
N ALA A 186 -3.35 -16.25 -17.79
CA ALA A 186 -2.08 -16.06 -17.09
C ALA A 186 -2.12 -14.77 -16.24
N VAL A 187 -2.66 -13.69 -16.81
CA VAL A 187 -2.88 -12.42 -16.11
C VAL A 187 -3.82 -12.60 -14.91
N LEU A 188 -4.95 -13.30 -15.10
CA LEU A 188 -5.88 -13.61 -14.01
C LEU A 188 -5.19 -14.44 -12.92
N GLY A 189 -4.36 -15.40 -13.31
CA GLY A 189 -3.57 -16.19 -12.36
C GLY A 189 -2.64 -15.33 -11.51
N ALA A 190 -1.92 -14.38 -12.12
CA ALA A 190 -1.04 -13.46 -11.39
C ALA A 190 -1.82 -12.52 -10.45
N LEU A 191 -2.93 -11.95 -10.92
CA LEU A 191 -3.84 -11.17 -10.08
C LEU A 191 -4.29 -11.97 -8.85
N MET A 192 -4.76 -13.21 -9.07
CA MET A 192 -5.29 -14.05 -8.00
C MET A 192 -4.22 -14.49 -7.00
N ARG A 193 -3.02 -14.87 -7.47
CA ARG A 193 -1.90 -15.20 -6.57
C ARG A 193 -1.56 -14.01 -5.70
N ARG A 194 -1.40 -12.82 -6.29
CA ARG A 194 -1.04 -11.64 -5.53
C ARG A 194 -2.13 -11.20 -4.54
N VAL A 195 -3.40 -11.29 -4.93
CA VAL A 195 -4.54 -11.03 -4.03
C VAL A 195 -4.56 -12.03 -2.85
N LEU A 196 -4.19 -13.29 -3.07
CA LEU A 196 -4.13 -14.31 -2.02
C LEU A 196 -2.91 -14.13 -1.11
N GLU A 197 -1.77 -13.69 -1.63
CA GLU A 197 -0.56 -13.37 -0.85
C GLU A 197 -0.77 -12.16 0.07
N ILE A 198 -1.48 -11.13 -0.39
CA ILE A 198 -1.79 -9.93 0.41
C ILE A 198 -2.68 -10.25 1.63
N ARG A 199 -3.19 -11.48 1.75
CA ARG A 199 -4.03 -11.86 2.89
C ARG A 199 -3.23 -11.88 4.19
N ASN A 200 -3.54 -10.89 5.03
CA ASN A 200 -3.35 -10.81 6.47
C ASN A 200 -1.93 -10.87 7.03
N GLU A 201 -0.92 -11.44 6.36
CA GLU A 201 0.40 -11.62 7.00
C GLU A 201 1.06 -10.28 7.35
N ASP A 202 1.23 -9.38 6.38
CA ASP A 202 1.94 -8.11 6.57
C ASP A 202 1.22 -7.19 7.58
N SER A 203 -0.10 -7.02 7.44
CA SER A 203 -0.89 -6.17 8.33
C SER A 203 -1.03 -6.77 9.73
N GLU A 204 -1.10 -8.10 9.87
CA GLU A 204 -1.14 -8.78 11.17
C GLU A 204 0.22 -8.68 11.88
N ILE A 205 1.33 -8.87 11.15
CA ILE A 205 2.68 -8.65 11.67
C ILE A 205 2.80 -7.19 12.14
N ALA A 206 2.44 -6.21 11.31
CA ALA A 206 2.50 -4.79 11.66
C ALA A 206 1.67 -4.46 12.89
N LEU A 207 0.39 -4.86 12.93
CA LEU A 207 -0.49 -4.62 14.08
C LEU A 207 0.00 -5.29 15.35
N ARG A 208 0.54 -6.51 15.26
CA ARG A 208 1.12 -7.20 16.42
C ARG A 208 2.28 -6.41 17.02
N HIS A 209 3.17 -5.86 16.20
CA HIS A 209 4.28 -5.03 16.67
C HIS A 209 3.80 -3.69 17.25
N VAL A 210 2.77 -3.08 16.65
CA VAL A 210 2.12 -1.89 17.23
C VAL A 210 1.53 -2.22 18.62
N PHE A 211 0.81 -3.34 18.76
CA PHE A 211 0.18 -3.74 20.01
C PHE A 211 1.21 -4.10 21.08
N ALA A 212 2.32 -4.73 20.71
CA ALA A 212 3.39 -5.08 21.64
C ALA A 212 3.97 -3.84 22.33
N ILE A 213 4.12 -2.73 21.61
CA ILE A 213 4.60 -1.46 22.17
C ILE A 213 3.48 -0.71 22.90
N ARG A 214 2.27 -0.69 22.35
CA ARG A 214 1.15 0.04 22.94
C ARG A 214 0.58 -0.59 24.21
N TYR A 215 0.60 -1.92 24.28
CA TYR A 215 0.01 -2.74 25.34
C TYR A 215 1.00 -3.84 25.82
N PRO A 216 2.14 -3.46 26.43
CA PRO A 216 3.19 -4.43 26.80
C PRO A 216 2.68 -5.51 27.75
N ASP A 217 1.78 -5.16 28.68
CA ASP A 217 1.16 -6.12 29.63
C ASP A 217 0.24 -7.15 28.95
N ARG A 218 -0.14 -6.91 27.69
CA ARG A 218 -1.05 -7.75 26.89
C ARG A 218 -0.35 -8.45 25.74
N VAL A 219 0.98 -8.37 25.64
CA VAL A 219 1.74 -8.96 24.51
C VAL A 219 1.47 -10.46 24.33
N ASN A 220 1.26 -11.18 25.44
CA ASN A 220 0.97 -12.63 25.44
C ASN A 220 -0.54 -12.95 25.35
N ASP A 221 -1.41 -11.94 25.32
CA ASP A 221 -2.87 -12.10 25.22
C ASP A 221 -3.30 -12.18 23.75
N SER A 222 -3.10 -13.36 23.16
CA SER A 222 -3.43 -13.61 21.75
C SER A 222 -4.91 -13.40 21.42
N ALA A 223 -5.81 -13.57 22.39
CA ALA A 223 -7.24 -13.35 22.19
C ALA A 223 -7.54 -11.85 22.07
N TYR A 224 -7.01 -11.04 22.99
CA TYR A 224 -7.13 -9.58 22.93
C TYR A 224 -6.54 -9.00 21.64
N ASN A 225 -5.34 -9.43 21.25
CA ASN A 225 -4.69 -8.94 20.04
C ASN A 225 -5.50 -9.27 18.79
N ARG A 226 -6.06 -10.48 18.67
CA ARG A 226 -6.93 -10.86 17.55
C ARG A 226 -8.23 -10.04 17.53
N GLU A 227 -8.87 -9.86 18.67
CA GLU A 227 -10.09 -9.05 18.76
C GLU A 227 -9.82 -7.60 18.37
N ARG A 228 -8.72 -7.02 18.85
CA ARG A 228 -8.36 -5.64 18.53
C ARG A 228 -7.97 -5.48 17.06
N ALA A 229 -7.20 -6.40 16.49
CA ALA A 229 -6.91 -6.40 15.06
C ALA A 229 -8.19 -6.51 14.21
N ALA A 230 -9.14 -7.36 14.60
CA ALA A 230 -10.43 -7.47 13.92
C ALA A 230 -11.23 -6.15 13.99
N ARG A 231 -11.22 -5.47 15.13
CA ARG A 231 -11.87 -4.16 15.31
C ARG A 231 -11.21 -3.08 14.45
N VAL A 232 -9.89 -3.01 14.43
CA VAL A 232 -9.12 -2.09 13.58
C VAL A 232 -9.44 -2.34 12.10
N ASN A 233 -9.37 -3.59 11.65
CA ASN A 233 -9.70 -3.96 10.27
C ASN A 233 -11.16 -3.64 9.93
N ALA A 234 -12.09 -3.78 10.87
CA ALA A 234 -13.51 -3.46 10.66
C ALA A 234 -13.76 -1.97 10.35
N LEU A 235 -12.90 -1.05 10.80
CA LEU A 235 -13.04 0.38 10.49
C LEU A 235 -12.92 0.64 8.99
N VAL A 236 -11.84 0.16 8.39
CA VAL A 236 -11.56 0.37 6.96
C VAL A 236 -12.61 -0.36 6.13
N ARG A 237 -12.94 -1.59 6.50
CA ARG A 237 -13.89 -2.44 5.76
C ARG A 237 -15.24 -1.81 5.49
N ARG A 238 -15.76 -1.03 6.45
CA ARG A 238 -17.05 -0.35 6.30
C ARG A 238 -17.02 0.75 5.24
N ASN A 239 -15.83 1.29 4.95
CA ASN A 239 -15.61 2.44 4.08
C ASN A 239 -14.87 2.09 2.78
N LEU A 240 -14.44 0.83 2.61
CA LEU A 240 -13.82 0.36 1.38
C LEU A 240 -14.83 0.37 0.22
N SER A 241 -14.41 0.90 -0.94
CA SER A 241 -15.21 0.87 -2.18
C SER A 241 -14.86 -0.37 -3.01
N ALA A 242 -15.67 -1.42 -2.88
CA ALA A 242 -15.48 -2.68 -3.64
C ALA A 242 -15.54 -2.46 -5.16
N ASP A 243 -16.40 -1.57 -5.64
CA ASP A 243 -16.58 -1.29 -7.06
C ASP A 243 -15.31 -0.69 -7.71
N MET A 244 -14.70 0.31 -7.06
CA MET A 244 -13.46 0.93 -7.54
C MET A 244 -12.31 -0.10 -7.56
N CYS A 245 -12.14 -0.84 -6.47
CA CYS A 245 -11.11 -1.86 -6.35
C CYS A 245 -11.23 -2.91 -7.47
N VAL A 246 -12.43 -3.45 -7.69
CA VAL A 246 -12.69 -4.45 -8.75
C VAL A 246 -12.41 -3.88 -10.13
N LYS A 247 -12.84 -2.65 -10.44
CA LYS A 247 -12.57 -2.02 -11.74
C LYS A 247 -11.07 -1.89 -12.02
N MET A 248 -10.28 -1.50 -11.01
CA MET A 248 -8.83 -1.39 -11.14
C MET A 248 -8.16 -2.77 -11.28
N LEU A 249 -8.58 -3.77 -10.50
CA LEU A 249 -8.06 -5.13 -10.58
C LEU A 249 -8.35 -5.81 -11.92
N LEU A 250 -9.51 -5.53 -12.54
CA LEU A 250 -9.91 -6.17 -13.80
C LEU A 250 -9.32 -5.50 -15.04
N LYS A 251 -8.81 -4.28 -14.93
CA LYS A 251 -8.29 -3.53 -16.07
C LYS A 251 -7.08 -4.20 -16.78
N PRO A 252 -6.15 -4.89 -16.10
CA PRO A 252 -5.13 -5.73 -16.73
C PRO A 252 -5.65 -6.83 -17.65
N LEU A 253 -6.87 -7.34 -17.42
CA LEU A 253 -7.45 -8.41 -18.23
C LEU A 253 -7.98 -7.94 -19.58
N ASP A 254 -8.13 -6.63 -19.78
CA ASP A 254 -8.67 -6.02 -21.00
C ASP A 254 -9.92 -6.76 -21.51
N LEU A 255 -10.87 -6.96 -20.59
CA LEU A 255 -12.09 -7.72 -20.86
C LEU A 255 -12.99 -6.93 -21.83
N PRO A 256 -13.58 -7.59 -22.84
CA PRO A 256 -14.57 -6.96 -23.71
C PRO A 256 -15.73 -6.38 -22.88
N ALA A 257 -16.24 -5.20 -23.28
CA ALA A 257 -17.32 -4.51 -22.59
C ALA A 257 -18.57 -5.38 -22.36
N LYS A 258 -18.81 -6.38 -23.22
CA LYS A 258 -19.93 -7.32 -23.12
C LYS A 258 -19.77 -8.35 -21.99
N ILE A 259 -18.55 -8.65 -21.56
CA ILE A 259 -18.23 -9.68 -20.55
C ILE A 259 -17.97 -9.05 -19.17
N GLN A 260 -17.53 -7.78 -19.14
CA GLN A 260 -17.24 -7.05 -17.91
C GLN A 260 -18.37 -7.15 -16.86
N PRO A 261 -19.66 -6.92 -17.18
CA PRO A 261 -20.73 -6.98 -16.17
C PRO A 261 -20.88 -8.37 -15.53
N GLY A 262 -20.71 -9.45 -16.31
CA GLY A 262 -20.87 -10.83 -15.83
C GLY A 262 -19.72 -11.31 -14.95
N VAL A 263 -18.53 -10.71 -15.09
CA VAL A 263 -17.32 -11.03 -14.32
C VAL A 263 -17.19 -10.11 -13.10
N HIS A 264 -17.69 -8.87 -13.19
CA HIS A 264 -17.61 -7.88 -12.12
C HIS A 264 -18.35 -8.30 -10.85
N TYR A 265 -19.55 -8.86 -10.96
CA TYR A 265 -20.34 -9.28 -9.79
C TYR A 265 -19.69 -10.41 -8.96
N PRO A 266 -19.27 -11.56 -9.55
CA PRO A 266 -18.61 -12.62 -8.79
C PRO A 266 -17.25 -12.20 -8.23
N LEU A 267 -16.45 -11.41 -8.98
CA LEU A 267 -15.20 -10.87 -8.45
C LEU A 267 -15.42 -9.83 -7.36
N ALA A 268 -16.44 -8.98 -7.43
CA ALA A 268 -16.77 -8.07 -6.33
C ALA A 268 -17.08 -8.82 -5.04
N LYS A 269 -17.81 -9.94 -5.11
CA LYS A 269 -18.03 -10.80 -3.93
C LYS A 269 -16.74 -11.45 -3.43
N LEU A 270 -15.85 -11.90 -4.32
CA LEU A 270 -14.57 -12.46 -3.93
C LEU A 270 -13.66 -11.39 -3.31
N THR A 271 -13.54 -10.22 -3.92
CA THR A 271 -12.77 -9.08 -3.40
C THR A 271 -13.32 -8.67 -2.04
N GLN A 272 -14.64 -8.60 -1.86
CA GLN A 272 -15.26 -8.44 -0.53
C GLN A 272 -14.86 -9.54 0.46
N HIS A 273 -14.72 -10.78 0.02
CA HIS A 273 -14.30 -11.86 0.90
C HIS A 273 -12.80 -11.86 1.22
N VAL A 274 -11.95 -11.29 0.35
CA VAL A 274 -10.49 -11.34 0.51
C VAL A 274 -9.95 -10.06 1.13
N PHE A 275 -10.35 -8.89 0.63
CA PHE A 275 -9.92 -7.59 1.14
C PHE A 275 -10.79 -7.07 2.28
N PHE A 276 -12.03 -7.59 2.44
CA PHE A 276 -13.00 -7.03 3.39
C PHE A 276 -13.41 -8.01 4.51
N ARG A 277 -12.66 -9.11 4.73
CA ARG A 277 -13.03 -10.18 5.66
C ARG A 277 -11.94 -10.55 6.64
#